data_AF-A0A2W4PWR2-F1
#
_entry.id   AF-A0A2W4PWR2-F1
#
_cell.length_a   1.000
_cell.length_b   1.000
_cell.length_c   1.000
_cell.angle_alpha   90.00
_cell.angle_beta   90.00
_cell.angle_gamma   90.00
#
_symmetry.space_group_name_H-M   'P 1'
#
loop_
_entity.id
_entity.type
_entity.pdbx_description
1 polymer ?
#
loop_
_entity_poly.entity_id
_entity_poly.type
_entity_poly.pdbx_seq_one_letter_code
_entity_poly.pdbx_strand_id
1 'polypeptide(L)'
;MPRFHHVPLLLGPGGERLAKRHGAVTIAALRAAGADPAAVVGYLAALSGPVLQGTRITPRELVDLWDPARVPRHPVRVDPRDLAALAEGRVPRG
;
A
#
# COMPACT_ATOMS: atom_id res chain seq x y z
N MET A 1 27.58 8.06 -11.36
CA MET A 1 27.17 6.81 -10.68
C MET A 1 25.69 6.92 -10.34
N PRO A 2 24.83 5.91 -10.64
CA PRO A 2 23.42 5.94 -10.27
C PRO A 2 23.21 5.80 -8.76
N ARG A 3 22.07 6.31 -8.26
CA ARG A 3 21.64 6.14 -6.87
C ARG A 3 20.61 5.02 -6.81
N PHE A 4 20.78 4.09 -5.87
CA PHE A 4 19.86 2.97 -5.65
C PHE A 4 19.09 3.14 -4.35
N HIS A 5 17.85 2.65 -4.32
CA HIS A 5 17.02 2.60 -3.13
C HIS A 5 16.33 1.23 -3.04
N HIS A 6 16.35 0.61 -1.87
CA HIS A 6 15.70 -0.68 -1.62
C HIS A 6 14.33 -0.44 -1.01
N VAL A 7 13.28 -0.94 -1.65
CA VAL A 7 11.91 -0.89 -1.12
C VAL A 7 11.65 -2.05 -0.14
N PRO A 8 10.85 -1.83 0.91
CA PRO A 8 10.59 -2.86 1.89
C PRO A 8 9.71 -3.97 1.32
N LEU A 9 9.85 -5.15 1.91
CA LEU A 9 8.92 -6.25 1.65
C LEU A 9 7.64 -6.03 2.44
N LEU A 10 6.50 -6.28 1.79
CA LEU A 10 5.23 -6.38 2.48
C LEU A 10 5.07 -7.79 3.06
N LEU A 11 4.73 -7.85 4.34
CA LEU A 11 4.48 -9.09 5.07
C LEU A 11 2.99 -9.19 5.40
N GLY A 12 2.46 -10.41 5.40
CA GLY A 12 1.17 -10.68 5.98
C GLY A 12 1.20 -10.69 7.52
N PRO A 13 0.06 -10.96 8.17
CA PRO A 13 -0.09 -10.88 9.63
C PRO A 13 0.82 -11.87 10.38
N GLY A 14 1.12 -13.03 9.78
CA GLY A 14 2.01 -14.05 10.35
C GLY A 14 3.51 -13.78 10.12
N GLY A 15 3.86 -12.68 9.45
CA GLY A 15 5.24 -12.35 9.09
C GLY A 15 5.76 -13.06 7.83
N GLU A 16 4.94 -13.87 7.18
CA GLU A 16 5.22 -14.43 5.87
C GLU A 16 5.24 -13.33 4.81
N ARG A 17 6.06 -13.51 3.76
CA ARG A 17 6.03 -12.60 2.63
C ARG A 17 4.66 -12.61 1.98
N LEU A 18 4.09 -11.42 1.80
CA LEU A 18 2.84 -11.26 1.06
C LEU A 18 3.11 -11.68 -0.39
N ALA A 19 2.57 -12.82 -0.77
CA ALA A 19 2.75 -13.42 -2.09
C ALA A 19 1.40 -13.88 -2.62
N LYS A 20 1.25 -13.90 -3.95
CA LYS A 20 0.02 -14.36 -4.64
C LYS A 20 -0.49 -15.71 -4.11
N ARG A 21 0.42 -16.58 -3.66
CA ARG A 21 0.12 -17.92 -3.14
C ARG A 21 -0.54 -17.92 -1.75
N HIS A 22 -0.46 -16.81 -1.02
CA HIS A 22 -1.00 -16.67 0.35
C HIS A 22 -2.29 -15.82 0.37
N GLY A 23 -3.06 -15.82 -0.71
CA GLY A 23 -4.31 -15.02 -0.78
C GLY A 23 -4.08 -13.51 -0.89
N ALA A 24 -2.87 -13.08 -1.25
CA ALA A 24 -2.58 -11.66 -1.47
C ALA A 24 -3.47 -11.09 -2.58
N VAL A 25 -4.21 -10.03 -2.24
CA VAL A 25 -5.11 -9.36 -3.18
C VAL A 25 -4.29 -8.73 -4.30
N THR A 26 -4.63 -9.04 -5.55
CA THR A 26 -3.96 -8.45 -6.72
C THR A 26 -4.61 -7.12 -7.09
N ILE A 27 -3.85 -6.22 -7.74
CA ILE A 27 -4.42 -4.97 -8.29
C ILE A 27 -5.59 -5.26 -9.25
N ALA A 28 -5.51 -6.35 -10.03
CA ALA A 28 -6.59 -6.76 -10.92
C ALA A 28 -7.85 -7.18 -10.14
N ALA A 29 -7.69 -7.92 -9.04
CA ALA A 29 -8.81 -8.29 -8.17
C ALA A 29 -9.43 -7.07 -7.49
N LEU A 30 -8.61 -6.14 -6.98
CA LEU A 30 -9.08 -4.86 -6.42
C LEU A 30 -9.90 -4.07 -7.46
N ARG A 31 -9.38 -3.95 -8.69
CA ARG A 31 -10.09 -3.27 -9.78
C ARG A 31 -11.41 -3.97 -10.11
N ALA A 32 -11.42 -5.29 -10.23
CA ALA A 32 -12.62 -6.07 -10.56
C ALA A 32 -13.70 -5.94 -9.46
N ALA A 33 -13.30 -5.79 -8.20
CA ALA A 33 -14.19 -5.60 -7.08
C ALA A 33 -14.64 -4.14 -6.88
N GLY A 34 -14.20 -3.20 -7.73
CA GLY A 34 -14.62 -1.80 -7.65
C GLY A 34 -13.86 -0.97 -6.62
N ALA A 35 -12.64 -1.37 -6.25
CA ALA A 35 -11.80 -0.59 -5.35
C ALA A 35 -11.56 0.83 -5.87
N ASP A 36 -11.67 1.83 -4.99
CA ASP A 36 -11.32 3.21 -5.32
C ASP A 36 -9.79 3.34 -5.56
N PRO A 37 -9.35 3.75 -6.77
CA PRO A 37 -7.93 3.89 -7.06
C PRO A 37 -7.22 4.88 -6.12
N ALA A 38 -7.89 5.95 -5.70
CA ALA A 38 -7.29 6.95 -4.82
C ALA A 38 -7.09 6.41 -3.39
N ALA A 39 -7.98 5.56 -2.91
CA ALA A 39 -7.82 4.83 -1.64
C ALA A 39 -6.69 3.80 -1.70
N VAL A 40 -6.54 3.07 -2.83
CA VAL A 40 -5.43 2.12 -3.01
C VAL A 40 -4.08 2.85 -2.99
N VAL A 41 -3.96 3.95 -3.73
CA VAL A 41 -2.75 4.77 -3.76
C VAL A 41 -2.47 5.37 -2.40
N GLY A 42 -3.48 5.93 -1.73
CA GLY A 42 -3.33 6.49 -0.40
C GLY A 42 -2.95 5.46 0.66
N TYR A 43 -3.44 4.22 0.56
CA TYR A 43 -3.00 3.13 1.41
C TYR A 43 -1.51 2.84 1.25
N LEU A 44 -1.04 2.65 0.01
CA LEU A 44 0.38 2.41 -0.27
C LEU A 44 1.27 3.61 0.10
N ALA A 45 0.76 4.82 -0.08
CA ALA A 45 1.43 6.04 0.36
C ALA A 45 1.52 6.11 1.88
N ALA A 46 0.47 5.72 2.63
CA ALA A 46 0.54 5.67 4.09
C ALA A 46 1.59 4.67 4.58
N LEU A 47 1.74 3.52 3.91
CA LEU A 47 2.80 2.55 4.22
C LEU A 47 4.21 3.09 3.97
N SER A 48 4.37 4.11 3.10
CA SER A 48 5.66 4.74 2.80
C SER A 48 5.92 6.04 3.57
N GLY A 49 4.98 6.50 4.40
CA GLY A 49 5.13 7.65 5.30
C GLY A 49 4.79 9.09 4.82
N PRO A 50 4.50 9.41 3.54
CA PRO A 50 4.13 10.78 3.15
C PRO A 50 2.70 11.21 3.54
N VAL A 51 1.78 10.27 3.85
CA VAL A 51 0.38 10.57 4.18
C VAL A 51 -0.13 9.72 5.34
N LEU A 52 -1.25 10.13 5.94
CA LEU A 52 -1.93 9.37 6.99
C LEU A 52 -2.76 8.23 6.40
N GLN A 53 -2.99 7.18 7.19
CA GLN A 53 -3.88 6.09 6.81
C GLN A 53 -5.29 6.63 6.58
N GLY A 54 -5.96 6.13 5.54
CA GLY A 54 -7.27 6.60 5.12
C GLY A 54 -7.28 7.82 4.20
N THR A 55 -6.11 8.37 3.85
CA THR A 55 -5.99 9.40 2.81
C THR A 55 -6.43 8.83 1.46
N ARG A 56 -7.23 9.59 0.70
CA ARG A 56 -7.48 9.34 -0.73
C ARG A 56 -6.64 10.33 -1.51
N ILE A 57 -5.76 9.83 -2.37
CA ILE A 57 -4.84 10.68 -3.14
C ILE A 57 -4.52 10.01 -4.47
N THR A 58 -4.36 10.81 -5.51
CA THR A 58 -3.92 10.33 -6.82
C THR A 58 -2.39 10.26 -6.90
N PRO A 59 -1.82 9.47 -7.83
CA PRO A 59 -0.37 9.47 -8.05
C PRO A 59 0.18 10.85 -8.40
N ARG A 60 -0.61 11.70 -9.08
CA ARG A 60 -0.21 13.06 -9.45
C ARG A 60 -0.04 13.95 -8.22
N GLU A 61 -1.01 13.92 -7.31
CA GLU A 61 -0.95 14.70 -6.06
C GLU A 61 0.16 14.18 -5.13
N LEU A 62 0.45 12.88 -5.18
CA LEU A 62 1.52 12.28 -4.37
C LEU A 62 2.93 12.75 -4.77
N VAL A 63 3.14 13.18 -6.03
CA VAL A 63 4.45 13.64 -6.52
C VAL A 63 5.01 14.76 -5.64
N ASP A 64 4.17 15.71 -5.24
CA ASP A 64 4.59 16.87 -4.44
C ASP A 64 4.92 16.52 -2.98
N LEU A 65 4.44 15.36 -2.51
CA LEU A 65 4.67 14.85 -1.15
C LEU A 65 5.76 13.77 -1.10
N TRP A 66 6.27 13.35 -2.26
CA TRP A 66 7.16 12.20 -2.36
C TRP A 66 8.56 12.51 -1.82
N ASP A 67 9.01 11.69 -0.87
CA ASP A 67 10.37 11.71 -0.37
C ASP A 67 10.87 10.27 -0.16
N PRO A 68 11.86 9.79 -0.95
CA PRO A 68 12.38 8.43 -0.82
C PRO A 68 13.05 8.18 0.54
N ALA A 69 13.42 9.22 1.31
CA ALA A 69 13.95 9.04 2.65
C ALA A 69 12.88 8.57 3.67
N ARG A 70 11.59 8.76 3.37
CA ARG A 70 10.47 8.32 4.22
C ARG A 70 10.11 6.86 4.06
N VAL A 71 10.50 6.24 2.95
CA VAL A 71 10.25 4.83 2.68
C VAL A 71 10.89 3.96 3.78
N PRO A 72 10.13 3.08 4.45
CA PRO A 72 10.65 2.24 5.51
C PRO A 72 11.79 1.33 5.02
N ARG A 73 12.83 1.20 5.84
CA ARG A 73 13.97 0.29 5.58
C ARG A 73 13.78 -1.12 6.14
N HIS A 74 12.70 -1.34 6.87
CA HIS A 74 12.34 -2.62 7.47
C HIS A 74 11.07 -3.18 6.78
N PRO A 75 10.85 -4.51 6.82
CA PRO A 75 9.62 -5.09 6.30
C PRO A 75 8.37 -4.48 6.93
N VAL A 76 7.36 -4.18 6.11
CA VAL A 76 6.11 -3.57 6.54
C VAL A 76 5.03 -4.65 6.63
N ARG A 77 4.36 -4.74 7.77
CA ARG A 77 3.22 -5.65 7.93
C ARG A 77 1.95 -4.99 7.42
N VAL A 78 1.16 -5.75 6.68
CA VAL A 78 -0.10 -5.33 6.08
C VAL A 78 -1.23 -6.03 6.84
N ASP A 79 -2.21 -5.26 7.34
CA ASP A 79 -3.38 -5.83 7.99
C ASP A 79 -4.32 -6.45 6.94
N PRO A 80 -4.72 -7.73 7.07
CA PRO A 80 -5.71 -8.35 6.18
C PRO A 80 -7.02 -7.56 6.09
N ARG A 81 -7.42 -6.88 7.18
CA ARG A 81 -8.65 -6.06 7.22
C ARG A 81 -8.55 -4.84 6.32
N ASP A 82 -7.37 -4.24 6.17
CA ASP A 82 -7.15 -3.14 5.24
C ASP A 82 -7.27 -3.62 3.78
N LEU A 83 -6.66 -4.77 3.47
CA LEU A 83 -6.77 -5.37 2.14
C LEU A 83 -8.21 -5.76 1.79
N ALA A 84 -8.94 -6.32 2.76
CA ALA A 84 -10.35 -6.65 2.61
C ALA A 84 -11.19 -5.38 2.41
N ALA A 85 -10.95 -4.33 3.19
CA ALA A 85 -11.63 -3.04 3.02
C ALA A 85 -11.45 -2.49 1.60
N LEU A 86 -10.22 -2.51 1.06
CA LEU A 86 -9.96 -2.10 -0.31
C LEU A 86 -10.70 -2.98 -1.33
N ALA A 87 -10.73 -4.29 -1.12
CA ALA A 87 -11.46 -5.23 -1.98
C ALA A 87 -12.99 -5.02 -1.94
N GLU A 88 -13.51 -4.44 -0.87
CA GLU A 88 -14.93 -4.07 -0.72
C GLU A 88 -15.23 -2.63 -1.16
N GLY A 89 -14.25 -1.91 -1.74
CA GLY A 89 -14.40 -0.51 -2.15
C GLY A 89 -14.40 0.49 -0.99
N ARG A 90 -14.01 0.07 0.20
CA ARG A 90 -13.89 0.90 1.41
C ARG A 90 -12.47 1.43 1.59
N VAL A 91 -12.35 2.53 2.32
CA VAL A 91 -11.05 3.14 2.65
C VAL A 91 -10.51 2.56 3.97
N PRO A 92 -9.30 1.97 3.98
CA PRO A 92 -8.64 1.49 5.20
C PRO A 92 -8.39 2.60 6.22
N ARG A 93 -8.57 2.34 7.52
CA ARG A 93 -8.40 3.37 8.58
C ARG A 93 -7.45 2.98 9.72
N GLY A 94 -6.89 1.77 9.71
CA GLY A 94 -6.04 1.22 10.79
C GLY A 94 -6.82 0.28 11.69
#